data_AF-A0A4C1Z5Q6-F1
#
_entry.id   AF-A0A4C1Z5Q6-F1
#
_cell.length_a   1.000
_cell.length_b   1.000
_cell.length_c   1.000
_cell.angle_alpha   90.00
_cell.angle_beta   90.00
_cell.angle_gamma   90.00
#
_symmetry.space_group_name_H-M   'P 1'
#
loop_
_entity.id
_entity.type
_entity.pdbx_description
1 polymer ?
#
loop_
_entity_poly.entity_id
_entity_poly.type
_entity_poly.pdbx_seq_one_letter_code
_entity_poly.pdbx_strand_id
1 'polypeptide(L)'
;MFQSKIVNGIWYYLLSSLPSVQSAQAPAPYYGLSPTGLARGGSFEDYEGHNFWDTEMWMFPPILLLHPQQARTLLGYRLRTAPVAAALARLTGNKGYRFPWESAYTGLEVTQPCCPEVAEFEQHVTGCVAFAARQYLAVTRDEDWLKSGGCALVTNVADFWASRAALNYSSGLYDIARRLSVADVMGPDEDHANVTNSVFTNVVAGYALYLAQYVACQCKAYFLSEDPDRWADIAWSLALPYDAEFDYHPQFSGYRRSEPIKQADAVLLGYPLLYPMKKSTRGNDLSYYEGVTRASGPAMTWSMHAVGLLRLGEPDRAAQFFNRSYEGYVREPFKGLMMEPDGWYRN
;
A
#
# COMPACT_ATOMS: atom_id res chain seq x y z
N MET A 1 19.43 -22.08 -12.42
CA MET A 1 19.70 -22.74 -11.12
C MET A 1 19.96 -21.75 -9.97
N PHE A 2 20.59 -20.58 -10.21
CA PHE A 2 20.78 -19.55 -9.18
C PHE A 2 19.48 -18.82 -8.81
N GLN A 3 18.78 -18.24 -9.79
CA GLN A 3 17.51 -17.52 -9.57
C GLN A 3 16.43 -18.39 -8.94
N SER A 4 16.34 -19.68 -9.30
CA SER A 4 15.41 -20.62 -8.68
C SER A 4 15.67 -20.82 -7.19
N LYS A 5 16.94 -20.75 -6.73
CA LYS A 5 17.26 -20.81 -5.30
C LYS A 5 16.81 -19.55 -4.57
N ILE A 6 16.91 -18.38 -5.21
CA ILE A 6 16.40 -17.11 -4.64
C ILE A 6 14.89 -17.17 -4.47
N VAL A 7 14.15 -17.59 -5.51
CA VAL A 7 12.69 -17.74 -5.45
C VAL A 7 12.28 -18.72 -4.34
N ASN A 8 12.97 -19.86 -4.23
CA ASN A 8 12.72 -20.81 -3.14
C ASN A 8 13.04 -20.22 -1.76
N GLY A 9 14.11 -19.42 -1.64
CA GLY A 9 14.45 -18.70 -0.42
C GLY A 9 13.36 -17.73 -0.01
N ILE A 10 12.88 -16.88 -0.95
CA ILE A 10 11.77 -15.94 -0.71
C ILE A 10 10.53 -16.69 -0.20
N TRP A 11 10.13 -17.78 -0.87
CA TRP A 11 8.98 -18.57 -0.43
C TRP A 11 9.20 -19.22 0.93
N TYR A 12 10.40 -19.72 1.21
CA TYR A 12 10.74 -20.27 2.52
C TYR A 12 10.54 -19.24 3.63
N TYR A 13 11.08 -18.02 3.49
CA TYR A 13 10.92 -16.96 4.49
C TYR A 13 9.46 -16.52 4.62
N LEU A 14 8.78 -16.32 3.49
CA LEU A 14 7.39 -15.87 3.47
C LEU A 14 6.45 -16.86 4.17
N LEU A 15 6.56 -18.16 3.83
CA LEU A 15 5.72 -19.20 4.41
C LEU A 15 6.07 -19.51 5.85
N SER A 16 7.34 -19.37 6.24
CA SER A 16 7.77 -19.56 7.63
C SER A 16 7.24 -18.45 8.56
N SER A 17 7.01 -17.25 8.03
CA SER A 17 6.41 -16.13 8.78
C SER A 17 4.89 -16.19 8.85
N LEU A 18 4.23 -17.13 8.17
CA LEU A 18 2.78 -17.31 8.19
C LEU A 18 2.39 -18.43 9.16
N PRO A 19 1.19 -18.36 9.77
CA PRO A 19 0.73 -19.39 10.68
C PRO A 19 0.51 -20.71 9.93
N SER A 20 0.87 -21.83 10.58
CA SER A 20 0.61 -23.16 10.02
C SER A 20 -0.89 -23.41 9.93
N VAL A 21 -1.34 -23.94 8.78
CA VAL A 21 -2.74 -24.34 8.56
C VAL A 21 -3.12 -25.54 9.45
N GLN A 22 -2.14 -26.36 9.80
CA GLN A 22 -2.30 -27.51 10.70
C GLN A 22 -1.34 -27.35 11.87
N SER A 23 -1.88 -27.22 13.07
CA SER A 23 -1.08 -27.12 14.29
C SER A 23 -1.66 -28.02 15.38
N ALA A 24 -0.78 -28.68 16.12
CA ALA A 24 -1.14 -29.37 17.36
C ALA A 24 -1.31 -28.39 18.54
N GLN A 25 -0.93 -27.12 18.35
CA GLN A 25 -1.13 -26.05 19.33
C GLN A 25 -2.52 -25.43 19.18
N ALA A 26 -3.06 -24.92 20.29
CA ALA A 26 -4.32 -24.18 20.25
C ALA A 26 -4.20 -22.98 19.30
N PRO A 27 -5.28 -22.64 18.55
CA PRO A 27 -5.26 -21.48 17.66
C PRO A 27 -4.93 -20.20 18.42
N ALA A 28 -3.84 -19.54 18.04
CA ALA A 28 -3.47 -18.22 18.53
C ALA A 28 -3.72 -17.16 17.43
N PRO A 29 -4.10 -15.92 17.78
CA PRO A 29 -4.23 -14.86 16.81
C PRO A 29 -2.88 -14.57 16.12
N TYR A 30 -2.90 -14.35 14.82
CA TYR A 30 -1.70 -14.00 14.03
C TYR A 30 -1.52 -12.49 13.90
N TYR A 31 -0.42 -11.93 14.37
CA TYR A 31 -0.22 -10.47 14.50
C TYR A 31 0.36 -9.79 13.26
N GLY A 32 0.11 -10.37 12.09
CA GLY A 32 0.50 -9.81 10.80
C GLY A 32 1.92 -10.21 10.37
N LEU A 33 2.33 -9.68 9.23
CA LEU A 33 3.50 -10.08 8.44
C LEU A 33 4.39 -8.88 8.16
N SER A 34 5.56 -8.84 8.80
CA SER A 34 6.55 -7.78 8.58
C SER A 34 7.35 -7.99 7.29
N PRO A 35 7.78 -6.93 6.58
CA PRO A 35 8.62 -7.03 5.39
C PRO A 35 9.98 -7.70 5.62
N THR A 36 10.46 -7.77 6.87
CA THR A 36 11.80 -8.31 7.23
C THR A 36 11.82 -9.81 7.55
N GLY A 37 10.70 -10.53 7.41
CA GLY A 37 10.67 -11.99 7.52
C GLY A 37 10.56 -12.52 8.96
N LEU A 38 11.31 -13.58 9.30
CA LEU A 38 11.26 -14.24 10.62
C LEU A 38 11.86 -13.34 11.70
N ALA A 39 11.07 -12.34 12.12
CA ALA A 39 11.16 -11.53 13.33
C ALA A 39 12.53 -11.50 14.01
N ARG A 40 13.45 -10.71 13.45
CA ARG A 40 14.63 -10.20 14.13
C ARG A 40 14.43 -8.76 14.62
N GLY A 41 13.19 -8.41 14.97
CA GLY A 41 12.85 -7.11 15.52
C GLY A 41 13.30 -6.95 16.97
N GLY A 42 14.59 -6.72 17.19
CA GLY A 42 15.06 -6.04 18.41
C GLY A 42 14.68 -4.55 18.36
N SER A 43 14.82 -3.83 19.48
CA SER A 43 14.65 -2.37 19.46
C SER A 43 15.60 -1.75 18.43
N PHE A 44 15.05 -0.98 17.49
CA PHE A 44 15.77 -0.38 16.36
C PHE A 44 16.36 -1.35 15.32
N GLU A 45 15.97 -2.63 15.32
CA GLU A 45 16.40 -3.62 14.32
C GLU A 45 15.22 -4.10 13.47
N ASP A 46 15.46 -4.34 12.17
CA ASP A 46 14.53 -5.00 11.24
C ASP A 46 13.08 -4.46 11.27
N TYR A 47 12.92 -3.13 11.35
CA TYR A 47 11.64 -2.43 11.51
C TYR A 47 10.80 -2.96 12.69
N GLU A 48 11.45 -3.49 13.72
CA GLU A 48 10.86 -3.98 14.96
C GLU A 48 9.78 -5.07 14.77
N GLY A 49 9.76 -5.72 13.60
CA GLY A 49 8.71 -6.66 13.23
C GLY A 49 7.34 -6.01 12.99
N HIS A 50 7.30 -4.70 12.76
CA HIS A 50 6.07 -3.97 12.50
C HIS A 50 5.46 -4.33 11.14
N ASN A 51 4.15 -4.13 11.04
CA ASN A 51 3.36 -4.30 9.83
C ASN A 51 3.20 -2.98 9.11
N PHE A 52 3.55 -2.98 7.84
CA PHE A 52 3.45 -1.85 6.92
C PHE A 52 2.48 -2.21 5.78
N TRP A 53 2.24 -1.24 4.90
CA TRP A 53 1.58 -1.45 3.61
C TRP A 53 2.29 -2.48 2.71
N ASP A 54 3.57 -2.77 2.96
CA ASP A 54 4.36 -3.86 2.37
C ASP A 54 3.58 -5.18 2.31
N THR A 55 2.90 -5.48 3.42
CA THR A 55 2.05 -6.64 3.58
C THR A 55 1.02 -6.70 2.45
N GLU A 56 0.23 -5.65 2.28
CA GLU A 56 -0.92 -5.64 1.38
C GLU A 56 -0.54 -5.44 -0.09
N MET A 57 0.55 -4.73 -0.36
CA MET A 57 0.91 -4.33 -1.72
C MET A 57 1.92 -5.27 -2.39
N TRP A 58 2.87 -5.86 -1.64
CA TRP A 58 3.91 -6.74 -2.21
C TRP A 58 3.74 -8.20 -1.82
N MET A 59 3.41 -8.47 -0.55
CA MET A 59 3.40 -9.83 -0.02
C MET A 59 2.05 -10.52 -0.21
N PHE A 60 0.96 -9.77 -0.07
CA PHE A 60 -0.41 -10.30 -0.14
C PHE A 60 -0.78 -10.88 -1.51
N PRO A 61 -0.48 -10.27 -2.67
CA PRO A 61 -0.90 -10.81 -3.96
C PRO A 61 -0.42 -12.25 -4.24
N PRO A 62 0.87 -12.60 -4.09
CA PRO A 62 1.31 -13.98 -4.30
C PRO A 62 0.75 -14.94 -3.22
N ILE A 63 0.59 -14.49 -1.98
CA ILE A 63 -0.05 -15.30 -0.92
C ILE A 63 -1.51 -15.58 -1.28
N LEU A 64 -2.27 -14.60 -1.75
CA LEU A 64 -3.66 -14.76 -2.13
C LEU A 64 -3.82 -15.83 -3.23
N LEU A 65 -2.97 -15.79 -4.25
CA LEU A 65 -3.08 -16.69 -5.40
C LEU A 65 -2.70 -18.14 -5.06
N LEU A 66 -1.74 -18.36 -4.17
CA LEU A 66 -1.25 -19.71 -3.83
C LEU A 66 -1.86 -20.27 -2.53
N HIS A 67 -2.23 -19.38 -1.61
CA HIS A 67 -2.53 -19.65 -0.21
C HIS A 67 -3.67 -18.73 0.31
N PRO A 68 -4.88 -18.81 -0.26
CA PRO A 68 -5.97 -17.88 0.04
C PRO A 68 -6.41 -17.89 1.52
N GLN A 69 -6.24 -19.01 2.23
CA GLN A 69 -6.56 -19.07 3.66
C GLN A 69 -5.59 -18.24 4.52
N GLN A 70 -4.32 -18.18 4.12
CA GLN A 70 -3.33 -17.31 4.74
C GLN A 70 -3.62 -15.84 4.40
N ALA A 71 -4.05 -15.53 3.18
CA ALA A 71 -4.52 -14.18 2.83
C ALA A 71 -5.73 -13.75 3.68
N ARG A 72 -6.71 -14.64 3.90
CA ARG A 72 -7.82 -14.40 4.83
C ARG A 72 -7.32 -14.10 6.25
N THR A 73 -6.25 -14.77 6.68
CA THR A 73 -5.65 -14.59 8.01
C THR A 73 -4.94 -13.24 8.15
N LEU A 74 -4.28 -12.76 7.09
CA LEU A 74 -3.69 -11.41 7.01
C LEU A 74 -4.76 -10.33 7.13
N LEU A 75 -5.86 -10.42 6.38
CA LEU A 75 -7.00 -9.51 6.54
C LEU A 75 -7.63 -9.64 7.94
N GLY A 76 -7.61 -10.84 8.52
CA GLY A 76 -8.03 -11.10 9.89
C GLY A 76 -7.25 -10.30 10.93
N TYR A 77 -5.95 -10.03 10.70
CA TYR A 77 -5.19 -9.12 11.56
C TYR A 77 -5.75 -7.70 11.53
N ARG A 78 -5.95 -7.14 10.33
CA ARG A 78 -6.54 -5.79 10.14
C ARG A 78 -7.95 -5.68 10.73
N LEU A 79 -8.76 -6.74 10.63
CA LEU A 79 -10.08 -6.79 11.27
C LEU A 79 -10.02 -6.71 12.79
N ARG A 80 -9.08 -7.43 13.42
CA ARG A 80 -8.95 -7.41 14.89
C ARG A 80 -8.43 -6.08 15.41
N THR A 81 -7.62 -5.37 14.63
CA THR A 81 -7.09 -4.04 14.99
C THR A 81 -7.99 -2.88 14.51
N ALA A 82 -9.08 -3.16 13.81
CA ALA A 82 -10.02 -2.16 13.30
C ALA A 82 -10.60 -1.20 14.36
N PRO A 83 -10.92 -1.64 15.62
CA PRO A 83 -11.35 -0.71 16.66
C PRO A 83 -10.30 0.36 16.98
N VAL A 84 -9.02 0.02 16.88
CA VAL A 84 -7.91 0.97 17.09
C VAL A 84 -7.79 1.92 15.89
N ALA A 85 -7.97 1.41 14.68
CA ALA A 85 -8.03 2.24 13.47
C ALA A 85 -9.19 3.26 13.51
N ALA A 86 -10.32 2.89 14.11
CA ALA A 86 -11.44 3.80 14.35
C ALA A 86 -11.08 4.92 15.34
N ALA A 87 -10.37 4.56 16.42
CA ALA A 87 -9.89 5.53 17.39
C ALA A 87 -8.90 6.52 16.76
N LEU A 88 -7.96 6.03 15.94
CA LEU A 88 -6.99 6.87 15.24
C LEU A 88 -7.64 7.82 14.23
N ALA A 89 -8.65 7.35 13.48
CA ALA A 89 -9.44 8.22 12.60
C ALA A 89 -10.09 9.36 13.41
N ARG A 90 -10.76 9.03 14.52
CA ARG A 90 -11.40 10.03 15.39
C ARG A 90 -10.41 11.02 16.00
N LEU A 91 -9.26 10.55 16.48
CA LEU A 91 -8.20 11.40 17.03
C LEU A 91 -7.67 12.40 16.01
N THR A 92 -7.71 12.05 14.73
CA THR A 92 -7.24 12.89 13.61
C THR A 92 -8.37 13.67 12.94
N GLY A 93 -9.55 13.73 13.57
CA GLY A 93 -10.71 14.51 13.08
C GLY A 93 -11.47 13.86 11.91
N ASN A 94 -11.21 12.58 11.62
CA ASN A 94 -11.79 11.85 10.51
C ASN A 94 -12.84 10.83 10.97
N LYS A 95 -13.63 10.31 10.01
CA LYS A 95 -14.58 9.21 10.24
C LYS A 95 -13.94 7.87 9.84
N GLY A 96 -14.65 6.77 10.11
CA GLY A 96 -14.27 5.46 9.58
C GLY A 96 -13.00 4.88 10.21
N TYR A 97 -12.24 4.11 9.45
CA TYR A 97 -11.02 3.45 9.89
C TYR A 97 -9.79 4.07 9.22
N ARG A 98 -8.88 4.59 10.04
CA ARG A 98 -7.52 4.99 9.64
C ARG A 98 -6.56 3.99 10.25
N PHE A 99 -5.97 3.11 9.44
CA PHE A 99 -4.92 2.23 9.92
C PHE A 99 -3.63 3.02 10.16
N PRO A 100 -2.84 2.65 11.19
CA PRO A 100 -1.55 3.27 11.42
C PRO A 100 -0.57 2.94 10.29
N TRP A 101 0.44 3.79 10.13
CA TRP A 101 1.54 3.53 9.20
C TRP A 101 2.32 2.28 9.61
N GLU A 102 2.76 2.24 10.87
CA GLU A 102 3.37 1.08 11.49
C GLU A 102 2.44 0.48 12.53
N SER A 103 2.17 -0.83 12.39
CA SER A 103 1.24 -1.54 13.25
C SER A 103 1.90 -2.78 13.88
N ALA A 104 1.75 -2.96 15.19
CA ALA A 104 2.25 -4.13 15.91
C ALA A 104 1.12 -4.86 16.66
N TYR A 105 1.47 -5.59 17.74
CA TYR A 105 0.56 -6.43 18.52
C TYR A 105 -0.80 -5.79 18.87
N THR A 106 -0.80 -4.52 19.29
CA THR A 106 -2.01 -3.80 19.73
C THR A 106 -2.81 -3.19 18.58
N GLY A 107 -2.21 -3.04 17.40
CA GLY A 107 -2.77 -2.26 16.31
C GLY A 107 -2.65 -0.73 16.48
N LEU A 108 -2.00 -0.25 17.54
CA LEU A 108 -1.71 1.18 17.72
C LEU A 108 -0.63 1.63 16.73
N GLU A 109 -0.60 2.93 16.47
CA GLU A 109 0.51 3.58 15.77
C GLU A 109 1.79 3.41 16.60
N VAL A 110 2.77 2.74 16.01
CA VAL A 110 4.08 2.46 16.63
C VAL A 110 5.23 2.97 15.77
N THR A 111 4.94 3.85 14.79
CA THR A 111 5.96 4.51 13.98
C THR A 111 6.98 5.19 14.89
N GLN A 112 8.26 5.02 14.54
CA GLN A 112 9.37 5.50 15.34
C GLN A 112 9.28 7.01 15.60
N PRO A 113 9.59 7.50 16.83
CA PRO A 113 9.52 8.92 17.15
C PRO A 113 10.43 9.84 16.32
N CYS A 114 11.39 9.28 15.58
CA CYS A 114 12.27 10.03 14.67
C CYS A 114 11.59 10.41 13.35
N CYS A 115 10.44 9.82 13.02
CA CYS A 115 9.72 10.03 11.77
C CYS A 115 8.22 10.35 12.02
N PRO A 116 7.87 11.35 12.85
CA PRO A 116 6.49 11.65 13.19
C PRO A 116 5.65 12.09 11.98
N GLU A 117 6.28 12.73 10.99
CA GLU A 117 5.62 13.16 9.76
C GLU A 117 5.06 11.98 8.97
N VAL A 118 5.76 10.85 8.95
CA VAL A 118 5.32 9.64 8.23
C VAL A 118 4.02 9.11 8.85
N ALA A 119 3.97 8.97 10.17
CA ALA A 119 2.77 8.56 10.89
C ALA A 119 1.59 9.52 10.68
N GLU A 120 1.88 10.82 10.57
CA GLU A 120 0.86 11.85 10.39
C GLU A 120 0.28 11.88 8.97
N PHE A 121 1.15 11.85 7.96
CA PHE A 121 0.80 12.14 6.56
C PHE A 121 0.62 10.88 5.70
N GLU A 122 1.29 9.77 5.98
CA GLU A 122 1.32 8.58 5.10
C GLU A 122 0.10 7.67 5.30
N GLN A 123 -1.06 8.22 4.95
CA GLN A 123 -2.38 7.62 5.22
C GLN A 123 -2.78 6.56 4.17
N HIS A 124 -2.02 6.43 3.08
CA HIS A 124 -2.36 5.54 1.96
C HIS A 124 -2.35 4.05 2.34
N VAL A 125 -1.68 3.66 3.43
CA VAL A 125 -1.77 2.31 4.04
C VAL A 125 -3.23 1.88 4.24
N THR A 126 -4.10 2.82 4.59
CA THR A 126 -5.53 2.59 4.77
C THR A 126 -6.20 2.20 3.45
N GLY A 127 -5.86 2.86 2.35
CA GLY A 127 -6.30 2.49 0.99
C GLY A 127 -5.70 1.16 0.52
N CYS A 128 -4.45 0.86 0.88
CA CYS A 128 -3.78 -0.39 0.57
C CYS A 128 -4.48 -1.60 1.23
N VAL A 129 -4.95 -1.46 2.47
CA VAL A 129 -5.78 -2.46 3.16
C VAL A 129 -7.08 -2.73 2.38
N ALA A 130 -7.78 -1.69 1.93
CA ALA A 130 -8.96 -1.87 1.08
C ALA A 130 -8.61 -2.47 -0.29
N PHE A 131 -7.45 -2.16 -0.85
CA PHE A 131 -6.98 -2.75 -2.11
C PHE A 131 -6.70 -4.26 -1.96
N ALA A 132 -6.09 -4.70 -0.85
CA ALA A 132 -5.95 -6.13 -0.54
C ALA A 132 -7.31 -6.81 -0.35
N ALA A 133 -8.25 -6.18 0.35
CA ALA A 133 -9.62 -6.67 0.48
C ALA A 133 -10.33 -6.80 -0.88
N ARG A 134 -10.14 -5.82 -1.79
CA ARG A 134 -10.64 -5.87 -3.17
C ARG A 134 -10.10 -7.08 -3.91
N GLN A 135 -8.78 -7.29 -3.86
CA GLN A 135 -8.13 -8.43 -4.51
C GLN A 135 -8.64 -9.76 -3.93
N TYR A 136 -8.76 -9.85 -2.61
CA TYR A 136 -9.29 -11.03 -1.91
C TYR A 136 -10.68 -11.40 -2.43
N LEU A 137 -11.61 -10.45 -2.41
CA LEU A 137 -12.99 -10.67 -2.88
C LEU A 137 -13.04 -11.05 -4.37
N ALA A 138 -12.21 -10.42 -5.19
CA ALA A 138 -12.15 -10.73 -6.62
C ALA A 138 -11.70 -12.17 -6.91
N VAL A 139 -10.78 -12.70 -6.10
CA VAL A 139 -10.24 -14.06 -6.26
C VAL A 139 -11.11 -15.12 -5.59
N THR A 140 -11.55 -14.89 -4.34
CA THR A 140 -12.19 -15.93 -3.51
C THR A 140 -13.70 -15.90 -3.53
N ARG A 141 -14.31 -14.72 -3.80
CA ARG A 141 -15.75 -14.46 -3.62
C ARG A 141 -16.27 -14.88 -2.23
N ASP A 142 -15.44 -14.78 -1.20
CA ASP A 142 -15.76 -15.20 0.17
C ASP A 142 -16.77 -14.25 0.83
N GLU A 143 -18.06 -14.54 0.64
CA GLU A 143 -19.17 -13.79 1.26
C GLU A 143 -19.24 -13.97 2.78
N ASP A 144 -18.73 -15.08 3.31
CA ASP A 144 -18.72 -15.31 4.76
C ASP A 144 -17.68 -14.42 5.44
N TRP A 145 -16.55 -14.16 4.78
CA TRP A 145 -15.60 -13.14 5.22
C TRP A 145 -16.24 -11.75 5.28
N LEU A 146 -17.03 -11.36 4.27
CA LEU A 146 -17.79 -10.10 4.29
C LEU A 146 -18.68 -10.00 5.53
N LYS A 147 -19.48 -11.03 5.80
CA LYS A 147 -20.38 -11.10 6.97
C LYS A 147 -19.62 -11.10 8.30
N SER A 148 -18.43 -11.72 8.35
CA SER A 148 -17.60 -11.84 9.55
C SER A 148 -16.76 -10.58 9.89
N GLY A 149 -16.99 -9.47 9.20
CA GLY A 149 -16.33 -8.18 9.47
C GLY A 149 -15.75 -7.51 8.22
N GLY A 150 -15.63 -8.22 7.10
CA GLY A 150 -15.16 -7.64 5.84
C GLY A 150 -16.01 -6.45 5.37
N CYS A 151 -17.34 -6.52 5.57
CA CYS A 151 -18.23 -5.38 5.34
C CYS A 151 -17.82 -4.14 6.16
N ALA A 152 -17.62 -4.30 7.46
CA ALA A 152 -17.22 -3.20 8.33
C ALA A 152 -15.87 -2.60 7.93
N LEU A 153 -14.89 -3.44 7.57
CA LEU A 153 -13.57 -2.98 7.11
C LEU A 153 -13.69 -2.13 5.85
N VAL A 154 -14.37 -2.64 4.82
CA VAL A 154 -14.48 -1.96 3.53
C VAL A 154 -15.25 -0.64 3.66
N THR A 155 -16.40 -0.64 4.35
CA THR A 155 -17.24 0.56 4.46
C THR A 155 -16.58 1.63 5.32
N ASN A 156 -15.95 1.27 6.44
CA ASN A 156 -15.30 2.26 7.30
C ASN A 156 -14.02 2.82 6.69
N VAL A 157 -13.29 2.05 5.88
CA VAL A 157 -12.16 2.62 5.11
C VAL A 157 -12.67 3.62 4.06
N ALA A 158 -13.79 3.33 3.38
CA ALA A 158 -14.40 4.29 2.47
C ALA A 158 -14.90 5.55 3.19
N ASP A 159 -15.51 5.42 4.37
CA ASP A 159 -15.94 6.56 5.20
C ASP A 159 -14.77 7.42 5.67
N PHE A 160 -13.60 6.83 5.91
CA PHE A 160 -12.37 7.58 6.17
C PHE A 160 -12.00 8.45 4.97
N TRP A 161 -11.86 7.86 3.77
CA TRP A 161 -11.50 8.61 2.56
C TRP A 161 -12.54 9.65 2.17
N ALA A 162 -13.83 9.34 2.31
CA ALA A 162 -14.93 10.28 2.08
C ALA A 162 -14.88 11.46 3.07
N SER A 163 -14.43 11.23 4.31
CA SER A 163 -14.27 12.32 5.29
C SER A 163 -13.06 13.21 5.02
N ARG A 164 -12.02 12.68 4.35
CA ARG A 164 -10.83 13.39 3.89
C ARG A 164 -11.06 14.22 2.64
N ALA A 165 -11.95 13.77 1.75
CA ALA A 165 -12.26 14.45 0.49
C ALA A 165 -12.95 15.80 0.72
N ALA A 166 -12.40 16.87 0.13
CA ALA A 166 -12.94 18.22 0.18
C ALA A 166 -13.17 18.75 -1.24
N LEU A 167 -14.38 19.25 -1.52
CA LEU A 167 -14.70 19.80 -2.84
C LEU A 167 -13.95 21.12 -3.05
N ASN A 168 -13.14 21.18 -4.10
CA ASN A 168 -12.50 22.38 -4.59
C ASN A 168 -13.43 23.09 -5.57
N TYR A 169 -14.02 24.20 -5.13
CA TYR A 169 -14.99 24.95 -5.94
C TYR A 169 -14.40 25.56 -7.21
N SER A 170 -13.08 25.72 -7.30
CA SER A 170 -12.41 26.27 -8.48
C SER A 170 -12.24 25.23 -9.58
N SER A 171 -11.91 23.99 -9.22
CA SER A 171 -11.72 22.90 -10.19
C SER A 171 -12.98 22.06 -10.40
N GLY A 172 -13.92 22.07 -9.45
CA GLY A 172 -15.07 21.16 -9.42
C GLY A 172 -14.72 19.72 -9.00
N LEU A 173 -13.47 19.48 -8.60
CA LEU A 173 -12.96 18.17 -8.18
C LEU A 173 -12.82 18.09 -6.65
N TYR A 174 -12.77 16.88 -6.11
CA TYR A 174 -12.44 16.64 -4.71
C TYR A 174 -10.93 16.53 -4.54
N ASP A 175 -10.37 17.34 -3.66
CA ASP A 175 -9.01 17.20 -3.21
C ASP A 175 -8.97 16.29 -1.97
N ILE A 176 -7.98 15.39 -1.91
CA ILE A 176 -7.58 14.77 -0.63
C ILE A 176 -6.50 15.66 -0.06
N ALA A 177 -6.95 16.61 0.76
CA ALA A 177 -6.14 17.68 1.32
C ALA A 177 -6.73 18.18 2.64
N ARG A 178 -6.08 19.20 3.21
CA ARG A 178 -6.40 19.88 4.46
C ARG A 178 -7.90 20.10 4.64
N ARG A 179 -8.48 19.50 5.69
CA ARG A 179 -9.77 19.92 6.25
C ARG A 179 -9.51 20.51 7.62
N LEU A 180 -9.78 21.81 7.80
CA LEU A 180 -9.82 22.49 9.11
C LEU A 180 -8.67 22.07 10.05
N SER A 181 -7.48 22.64 9.86
CA SER A 181 -6.23 22.39 10.61
C SER A 181 -5.55 21.00 10.46
N VAL A 182 -6.19 19.99 9.87
CA VAL A 182 -5.60 18.64 9.66
C VAL A 182 -4.55 18.65 8.55
N ALA A 183 -3.41 18.00 8.76
CA ALA A 183 -2.38 17.62 7.79
C ALA A 183 -2.85 17.25 6.36
N ASP A 184 -2.03 17.52 5.32
CA ASP A 184 -2.25 16.99 3.96
C ASP A 184 -1.89 15.48 3.90
N VAL A 185 -1.26 14.99 2.83
CA VAL A 185 -0.85 13.59 2.70
C VAL A 185 0.64 13.47 2.37
N MET A 186 1.17 12.27 2.54
CA MET A 186 2.44 11.82 2.03
C MET A 186 2.13 10.59 1.18
N GLY A 187 2.60 10.58 -0.07
CA GLY A 187 2.52 9.40 -0.91
C GLY A 187 3.60 8.37 -0.53
N PRO A 188 3.73 7.28 -1.28
CA PRO A 188 4.87 6.38 -1.16
C PRO A 188 6.24 7.07 -1.14
N ASP A 189 6.39 8.18 -1.84
CA ASP A 189 7.61 8.96 -1.73
C ASP A 189 7.65 9.81 -0.46
N GLU A 190 8.31 9.27 0.54
CA GLU A 190 8.51 9.92 1.85
C GLU A 190 9.47 11.12 1.80
N ASP A 191 10.18 11.39 0.68
CA ASP A 191 11.00 12.60 0.55
C ASP A 191 10.10 13.86 0.35
N HIS A 192 8.81 13.68 0.06
CA HIS A 192 7.82 14.75 -0.11
C HIS A 192 6.63 14.62 0.87
N ALA A 193 6.80 15.20 2.05
CA ALA A 193 5.75 15.28 3.08
C ALA A 193 4.75 16.41 2.83
N ASN A 194 3.53 16.26 3.39
CA ASN A 194 2.50 17.30 3.42
C ASN A 194 2.19 17.90 2.03
N VAL A 195 1.92 17.01 1.07
CA VAL A 195 1.55 17.33 -0.30
C VAL A 195 0.06 17.12 -0.54
N THR A 196 -0.51 17.88 -1.48
CA THR A 196 -1.92 17.75 -1.88
C THR A 196 -2.07 16.83 -3.10
N ASN A 197 -3.09 15.97 -3.10
CA ASN A 197 -3.45 15.10 -4.23
C ASN A 197 -2.30 14.21 -4.73
N SER A 198 -1.64 13.49 -3.81
CA SER A 198 -0.75 12.39 -4.19
C SER A 198 -1.49 11.43 -5.11
N VAL A 199 -0.99 11.20 -6.32
CA VAL A 199 -1.67 10.37 -7.33
C VAL A 199 -1.89 8.95 -6.84
N PHE A 200 -0.91 8.36 -6.17
CA PHE A 200 -1.07 7.03 -5.59
C PHE A 200 -2.17 7.02 -4.54
N THR A 201 -2.13 7.97 -3.60
CA THR A 201 -3.09 8.09 -2.50
C THR A 201 -4.51 8.26 -3.03
N ASN A 202 -4.70 9.15 -4.00
CA ASN A 202 -6.02 9.41 -4.57
C ASN A 202 -6.57 8.20 -5.33
N VAL A 203 -5.72 7.44 -6.03
CA VAL A 203 -6.17 6.22 -6.72
C VAL A 203 -6.56 5.11 -5.73
N VAL A 204 -5.76 4.85 -4.69
CA VAL A 204 -6.14 3.84 -3.68
C VAL A 204 -7.37 4.25 -2.87
N ALA A 205 -7.54 5.55 -2.59
CA ALA A 205 -8.75 6.09 -1.98
C ALA A 205 -9.98 5.91 -2.88
N GLY A 206 -9.87 6.24 -4.16
CA GLY A 206 -10.94 6.01 -5.15
C GLY A 206 -11.33 4.54 -5.25
N TYR A 207 -10.35 3.63 -5.28
CA TYR A 207 -10.63 2.19 -5.28
C TYR A 207 -11.31 1.69 -4.01
N ALA A 208 -10.98 2.25 -2.85
CA ALA A 208 -11.67 1.92 -1.61
C ALA A 208 -13.13 2.36 -1.62
N LEU A 209 -13.39 3.58 -2.11
CA LEU A 209 -14.74 4.13 -2.25
C LEU A 209 -15.59 3.31 -3.24
N TYR A 210 -15.05 2.97 -4.42
CA TYR A 210 -15.74 2.10 -5.38
C TYR A 210 -15.98 0.69 -4.83
N LEU A 211 -15.05 0.15 -4.04
CA LEU A 211 -15.25 -1.16 -3.40
C LEU A 211 -16.42 -1.12 -2.42
N ALA A 212 -16.52 -0.06 -1.60
CA ALA A 212 -17.62 0.10 -0.66
C ALA A 212 -18.97 0.24 -1.37
N GLN A 213 -19.02 1.00 -2.47
CA GLN A 213 -20.20 1.07 -3.33
C GLN A 213 -20.56 -0.32 -3.89
N TYR A 214 -19.58 -1.07 -4.38
CA TYR A 214 -19.78 -2.40 -4.95
C TYR A 214 -20.40 -3.38 -3.94
N VAL A 215 -19.94 -3.37 -2.68
CA VAL A 215 -20.48 -4.26 -1.62
C VAL A 215 -21.70 -3.68 -0.89
N ALA A 216 -22.15 -2.48 -1.23
CA ALA A 216 -23.16 -1.73 -0.46
C ALA A 216 -24.44 -2.55 -0.22
N CYS A 217 -24.98 -3.19 -1.27
CA CYS A 217 -26.21 -3.97 -1.15
C CYS A 217 -26.11 -5.10 -0.11
N GLN A 218 -24.94 -5.74 0.00
CA GLN A 218 -24.69 -6.83 0.95
C GLN A 218 -24.31 -6.32 2.35
N CYS A 219 -23.73 -5.11 2.44
CA CYS A 219 -23.15 -4.57 3.66
C CYS A 219 -23.98 -3.46 4.32
N LYS A 220 -25.27 -3.32 3.98
CA LYS A 220 -26.14 -2.21 4.43
C LYS A 220 -26.19 -1.99 5.94
N ALA A 221 -26.05 -3.05 6.73
CA ALA A 221 -26.06 -2.97 8.19
C ALA A 221 -24.78 -2.33 8.81
N TYR A 222 -23.74 -2.08 8.01
CA TYR A 222 -22.41 -1.66 8.46
C TYR A 222 -22.01 -0.24 8.02
N PHE A 223 -22.93 0.53 7.46
CA PHE A 223 -22.66 1.88 6.97
C PHE A 223 -22.60 2.91 8.11
N LEU A 224 -21.69 3.88 8.03
CA LEU A 224 -21.87 5.19 8.68
C LEU A 224 -22.40 6.24 7.69
N SER A 225 -22.21 6.03 6.38
CA SER A 225 -22.78 6.87 5.33
C SER A 225 -24.29 6.63 5.19
N GLU A 226 -25.04 7.72 5.10
CA GLU A 226 -26.48 7.71 4.81
C GLU A 226 -26.77 7.45 3.32
N ASP A 227 -25.76 7.61 2.46
CA ASP A 227 -25.87 7.52 1.01
C ASP A 227 -24.63 6.81 0.41
N PRO A 228 -24.78 5.57 -0.09
CA PRO A 228 -23.68 4.84 -0.74
C PRO A 228 -23.33 5.37 -2.14
N ASP A 229 -24.22 6.10 -2.80
CA ASP A 229 -23.94 6.69 -4.13
C ASP A 229 -22.93 7.83 -4.01
N ARG A 230 -22.94 8.53 -2.87
CA ARG A 230 -21.96 9.57 -2.55
C ARG A 230 -20.51 9.07 -2.59
N TRP A 231 -20.23 7.81 -2.23
CA TRP A 231 -18.86 7.28 -2.33
C TRP A 231 -18.39 7.25 -3.79
N ALA A 232 -19.27 6.88 -4.71
CA ALA A 232 -18.98 6.83 -6.14
C ALA A 232 -18.72 8.22 -6.71
N ASP A 233 -19.55 9.20 -6.33
CA ASP A 233 -19.43 10.59 -6.78
C ASP A 233 -18.09 11.19 -6.38
N ILE A 234 -17.68 10.96 -5.12
CA ILE A 234 -16.36 11.37 -4.62
C ILE A 234 -15.28 10.65 -5.42
N ALA A 235 -15.33 9.32 -5.53
CA ALA A 235 -14.31 8.52 -6.20
C ALA A 235 -14.09 8.91 -7.66
N TRP A 236 -15.18 9.22 -8.38
CA TRP A 236 -15.15 9.66 -9.78
C TRP A 236 -14.54 11.06 -9.93
N SER A 237 -14.71 11.90 -8.91
CA SER A 237 -14.36 13.31 -8.96
C SER A 237 -13.11 13.64 -8.14
N LEU A 238 -12.35 12.65 -7.67
CA LEU A 238 -11.06 12.87 -7.02
C LEU A 238 -10.06 13.49 -8.00
N ALA A 239 -9.40 14.56 -7.57
CA ALA A 239 -8.38 15.23 -8.36
C ALA A 239 -7.20 14.28 -8.60
N LEU A 240 -6.78 14.16 -9.86
CA LEU A 240 -5.61 13.37 -10.23
C LEU A 240 -4.72 14.24 -11.13
N PRO A 241 -3.57 14.73 -10.62
CA PRO A 241 -2.65 15.51 -11.44
C PRO A 241 -2.27 14.77 -12.72
N TYR A 242 -2.40 15.46 -13.85
CA TYR A 242 -1.99 14.97 -15.17
C TYR A 242 -1.47 16.13 -16.00
N ASP A 243 -0.29 15.97 -16.56
CA ASP A 243 0.32 16.93 -17.47
C ASP A 243 0.07 16.47 -18.91
N ALA A 244 -0.76 17.20 -19.64
CA ALA A 244 -1.13 16.86 -21.01
C ALA A 244 -0.04 17.21 -22.04
N GLU A 245 0.89 18.11 -21.73
CA GLU A 245 1.99 18.50 -22.62
C GLU A 245 3.06 17.40 -22.65
N PHE A 246 3.42 16.89 -21.48
CA PHE A 246 4.43 15.84 -21.33
C PHE A 246 3.82 14.43 -21.22
N ASP A 247 2.49 14.31 -21.21
CA ASP A 247 1.72 13.06 -21.13
C ASP A 247 2.21 12.15 -19.98
N TYR A 248 2.17 12.65 -18.75
CA TYR A 248 2.54 11.89 -17.54
C TYR A 248 1.71 12.36 -16.33
N HIS A 249 1.76 11.59 -15.24
CA HIS A 249 1.12 11.95 -13.98
C HIS A 249 2.15 12.60 -13.03
N PRO A 250 2.12 13.92 -12.80
CA PRO A 250 2.82 14.53 -11.67
C PRO A 250 2.41 13.86 -10.36
N GLN A 251 3.36 13.59 -9.49
CA GLN A 251 3.15 12.75 -8.31
C GLN A 251 2.17 13.34 -7.31
N PHE A 252 2.10 14.66 -7.24
CA PHE A 252 1.17 15.43 -6.42
C PHE A 252 0.94 16.81 -7.06
N SER A 253 -0.07 17.54 -6.59
CA SER A 253 -0.35 18.90 -7.08
C SER A 253 0.85 19.82 -6.84
N GLY A 254 1.44 20.35 -7.93
CA GLY A 254 2.60 21.24 -7.88
C GLY A 254 3.95 20.55 -7.96
N TYR A 255 4.01 19.22 -8.10
CA TYR A 255 5.25 18.47 -8.29
C TYR A 255 6.03 18.96 -9.51
N ARG A 256 7.35 19.16 -9.37
CA ARG A 256 8.21 19.52 -10.50
C ARG A 256 8.92 18.27 -11.02
N ARG A 257 8.84 18.03 -12.33
CA ARG A 257 9.35 16.82 -12.99
C ARG A 257 10.81 16.44 -12.66
N SER A 258 11.66 17.40 -12.29
CA SER A 258 13.08 17.15 -11.97
C SER A 258 13.34 16.88 -10.48
N GLU A 259 12.33 16.93 -9.63
CA GLU A 259 12.50 16.72 -8.19
C GLU A 259 12.79 15.24 -7.89
N PRO A 260 13.88 14.94 -7.16
CA PRO A 260 14.26 13.57 -6.83
C PRO A 260 13.25 12.95 -5.87
N ILE A 261 13.00 11.65 -6.02
CA ILE A 261 12.05 10.90 -5.19
C ILE A 261 12.73 9.72 -4.50
N LYS A 262 12.21 9.30 -3.34
CA LYS A 262 12.69 8.15 -2.57
C LYS A 262 12.45 6.83 -3.29
N GLN A 263 11.22 6.61 -3.76
CA GLN A 263 10.76 5.32 -4.27
C GLN A 263 9.61 5.44 -5.27
N ALA A 264 9.25 4.31 -5.88
CA ALA A 264 8.08 4.21 -6.75
C ALA A 264 6.79 4.78 -6.10
N ASP A 265 6.15 5.72 -6.78
CA ASP A 265 4.87 6.32 -6.38
C ASP A 265 3.91 6.40 -7.58
N ALA A 266 4.10 7.35 -8.49
CA ALA A 266 3.26 7.48 -9.69
C ALA A 266 3.33 6.23 -10.59
N VAL A 267 4.49 5.57 -10.65
CA VAL A 267 4.66 4.31 -11.40
C VAL A 267 3.78 3.18 -10.85
N LEU A 268 3.36 3.26 -9.57
CA LEU A 268 2.49 2.28 -8.94
C LEU A 268 1.05 2.32 -9.49
N LEU A 269 0.65 3.43 -10.13
CA LEU A 269 -0.61 3.50 -10.87
C LEU A 269 -0.64 2.47 -12.00
N GLY A 270 0.48 2.34 -12.74
CA GLY A 270 0.61 1.37 -13.83
C GLY A 270 0.57 -0.07 -13.33
N TYR A 271 1.36 -0.38 -12.29
CA TYR A 271 1.34 -1.65 -11.56
C TYR A 271 1.86 -1.41 -10.14
N PRO A 272 1.20 -1.90 -9.08
CA PRO A 272 0.16 -2.93 -9.10
C PRO A 272 -1.28 -2.42 -9.22
N LEU A 273 -1.53 -1.11 -9.18
CA LEU A 273 -2.91 -0.59 -9.16
C LEU A 273 -3.67 -0.82 -10.47
N LEU A 274 -2.96 -0.98 -11.60
CA LEU A 274 -3.55 -1.19 -12.92
C LEU A 274 -4.55 -0.09 -13.30
N TYR A 275 -4.25 1.15 -12.92
CA TYR A 275 -5.06 2.32 -13.24
C TYR A 275 -5.20 2.48 -14.77
N PRO A 276 -6.43 2.66 -15.30
CA PRO A 276 -6.64 2.89 -16.72
C PRO A 276 -5.94 4.17 -17.19
N MET A 277 -5.01 4.04 -18.14
CA MET A 277 -4.24 5.13 -18.71
C MET A 277 -3.78 4.77 -20.12
N LYS A 278 -3.35 5.75 -20.92
CA LYS A 278 -2.78 5.47 -22.25
C LYS A 278 -1.48 4.68 -22.11
N LYS A 279 -1.15 3.89 -23.13
CA LYS A 279 0.15 3.19 -23.19
C LYS A 279 1.32 4.18 -23.17
N SER A 280 1.17 5.33 -23.82
CA SER A 280 2.17 6.42 -23.82
C SER A 280 2.39 7.00 -22.44
N THR A 281 1.30 7.37 -21.73
CA THR A 281 1.36 7.87 -20.36
C THR A 281 2.09 6.92 -19.43
N ARG A 282 1.78 5.62 -19.50
CA ARG A 282 2.47 4.61 -18.69
C ARG A 282 3.98 4.54 -18.98
N GLY A 283 4.36 4.63 -20.27
CA GLY A 283 5.76 4.64 -20.68
C GLY A 283 6.50 5.89 -20.20
N ASN A 284 5.84 7.04 -20.23
CA ASN A 284 6.37 8.30 -19.75
C ASN A 284 6.50 8.32 -18.22
N ASP A 285 5.50 7.85 -17.48
CA ASP A 285 5.57 7.70 -16.02
C ASP A 285 6.79 6.86 -15.63
N LEU A 286 6.95 5.68 -16.24
CA LEU A 286 8.11 4.81 -15.98
C LEU A 286 9.43 5.49 -16.32
N SER A 287 9.52 6.17 -17.47
CA SER A 287 10.79 6.74 -17.94
C SER A 287 11.19 8.01 -17.19
N TYR A 288 10.22 8.86 -16.82
CA TYR A 288 10.51 10.07 -16.06
C TYR A 288 10.89 9.73 -14.61
N TYR A 289 10.14 8.85 -13.96
CA TYR A 289 10.41 8.50 -12.56
C TYR A 289 11.63 7.60 -12.38
N GLU A 290 12.01 6.82 -13.39
CA GLU A 290 13.32 6.13 -13.44
C GLU A 290 14.48 7.12 -13.22
N GLY A 291 14.44 8.28 -13.89
CA GLY A 291 15.53 9.25 -13.90
C GLY A 291 15.66 10.11 -12.64
N VAL A 292 14.61 10.16 -11.80
CA VAL A 292 14.59 10.98 -10.58
C VAL A 292 14.52 10.15 -9.29
N THR A 293 14.34 8.82 -9.37
CA THR A 293 14.36 7.97 -8.18
C THR A 293 15.80 7.78 -7.67
N ARG A 294 16.06 8.18 -6.42
CA ARG A 294 17.40 8.09 -5.83
C ARG A 294 17.87 6.65 -5.67
N ALA A 295 19.19 6.44 -5.84
CA ALA A 295 19.79 5.10 -5.76
C ALA A 295 19.71 4.45 -4.36
N SER A 296 19.62 5.27 -3.31
CA SER A 296 19.41 4.81 -1.92
C SER A 296 17.96 4.49 -1.59
N GLY A 297 17.06 4.56 -2.57
CA GLY A 297 15.68 4.12 -2.44
C GLY A 297 15.56 2.61 -2.24
N PRO A 298 14.41 2.13 -1.72
CA PRO A 298 14.15 0.72 -1.50
C PRO A 298 14.11 -0.09 -2.80
N ALA A 299 14.56 -1.34 -2.69
CA ALA A 299 14.68 -2.32 -3.78
C ALA A 299 13.38 -2.50 -4.59
N MET A 300 12.25 -2.37 -3.88
CA MET A 300 10.90 -2.60 -4.35
C MET A 300 10.52 -1.73 -5.55
N THR A 301 11.13 -0.55 -5.69
CA THR A 301 10.91 0.36 -6.82
C THR A 301 11.18 -0.31 -8.16
N TRP A 302 12.28 -1.07 -8.24
CA TRP A 302 12.79 -1.60 -9.50
C TRP A 302 12.01 -2.81 -9.97
N SER A 303 11.44 -3.60 -9.06
CA SER A 303 10.54 -4.69 -9.43
C SER A 303 9.25 -4.15 -10.08
N MET A 304 8.74 -3.01 -9.60
CA MET A 304 7.57 -2.34 -10.21
C MET A 304 7.87 -1.79 -11.60
N HIS A 305 9.06 -1.19 -11.78
CA HIS A 305 9.52 -0.76 -13.11
C HIS A 305 9.65 -1.95 -14.08
N ALA A 306 10.23 -3.07 -13.63
CA ALA A 306 10.38 -4.27 -14.44
C ALA A 306 9.02 -4.80 -14.92
N VAL A 307 8.03 -4.91 -14.04
CA VAL A 307 6.66 -5.36 -14.42
C VAL A 307 5.99 -4.35 -15.36
N GLY A 308 6.15 -3.05 -15.10
CA GLY A 308 5.64 -1.99 -15.97
C GLY A 308 6.18 -2.08 -17.39
N LEU A 309 7.49 -2.26 -17.55
CA LEU A 309 8.17 -2.38 -18.85
C LEU A 309 7.79 -3.67 -19.59
N LEU A 310 7.62 -4.80 -18.88
CA LEU A 310 7.09 -6.02 -19.49
C LEU A 310 5.71 -5.79 -20.11
N ARG A 311 4.83 -5.04 -19.43
CA ARG A 311 3.50 -4.67 -19.96
C ARG A 311 3.56 -3.73 -21.17
N LEU A 312 4.66 -3.00 -21.37
CA LEU A 312 4.87 -2.17 -22.56
C LEU A 312 5.44 -2.96 -23.73
N GLY A 313 5.91 -4.18 -23.51
CA GLY A 313 6.58 -5.01 -24.50
C GLY A 313 8.08 -4.73 -24.59
N GLU A 314 8.72 -4.30 -23.49
CA GLU A 314 10.14 -3.95 -23.42
C GLU A 314 10.93 -4.94 -22.52
N PRO A 315 11.06 -6.21 -22.92
CA PRO A 315 11.65 -7.25 -22.06
C PRO A 315 13.13 -7.02 -21.73
N ASP A 316 13.91 -6.43 -22.64
CA ASP A 316 15.34 -6.20 -22.43
C ASP A 316 15.60 -5.13 -21.36
N ARG A 317 14.84 -4.03 -21.38
CA ARG A 317 14.88 -3.03 -20.30
C ARG A 317 14.32 -3.62 -19.01
N ALA A 318 13.22 -4.35 -19.07
CA ALA A 318 12.64 -5.00 -17.90
C ALA A 318 13.63 -5.95 -17.20
N ALA A 319 14.44 -6.70 -17.96
CA ALA A 319 15.46 -7.59 -17.40
C ALA A 319 16.51 -6.84 -16.58
N GLN A 320 16.90 -5.63 -17.00
CA GLN A 320 17.84 -4.79 -16.26
C GLN A 320 17.26 -4.36 -14.91
N PHE A 321 16.00 -3.91 -14.88
CA PHE A 321 15.31 -3.53 -13.65
C PHE A 321 15.00 -4.73 -12.75
N PHE A 322 14.69 -5.88 -13.35
CA PHE A 322 14.52 -7.12 -12.61
C PHE A 322 15.80 -7.49 -11.87
N ASN A 323 16.96 -7.48 -12.54
CA ASN A 323 18.25 -7.74 -11.90
C ASN A 323 18.58 -6.70 -10.81
N ARG A 324 18.33 -5.41 -11.08
CA ARG A 324 18.49 -4.34 -10.09
C ARG A 324 17.64 -4.53 -8.84
N SER A 325 16.50 -5.19 -8.94
CA SER A 325 15.58 -5.40 -7.81
C SER A 325 16.05 -6.43 -6.78
N TYR A 326 16.99 -7.34 -7.12
CA TYR A 326 17.42 -8.39 -6.20
C TYR A 326 18.93 -8.56 -6.07
N GLU A 327 19.74 -8.30 -7.11
CA GLU A 327 21.16 -8.69 -7.12
C GLU A 327 21.97 -8.08 -5.97
N GLY A 328 21.72 -6.80 -5.64
CA GLY A 328 22.38 -6.11 -4.52
C GLY A 328 21.90 -6.56 -3.12
N TYR A 329 20.80 -7.29 -3.04
CA TYR A 329 20.09 -7.58 -1.79
C TYR A 329 20.18 -9.07 -1.39
N VAL A 330 20.55 -9.96 -2.30
CA VAL A 330 20.70 -11.40 -2.01
C VAL A 330 21.90 -11.64 -1.09
N ARG A 331 21.69 -12.38 0.00
CA ARG A 331 22.72 -12.78 0.96
C ARG A 331 22.87 -14.31 1.02
N GLU A 332 24.12 -14.77 1.00
CA GLU A 332 24.47 -16.18 1.22
C GLU A 332 24.39 -16.54 2.72
N PRO A 333 24.25 -17.84 3.09
CA PRO A 333 24.12 -19.01 2.21
C PRO A 333 22.67 -19.33 1.82
N PHE A 334 21.68 -18.65 2.42
CA PHE A 334 20.26 -19.01 2.32
C PHE A 334 19.47 -18.22 1.27
N LYS A 335 20.13 -17.31 0.54
CA LYS A 335 19.51 -16.48 -0.50
C LYS A 335 18.36 -15.61 0.00
N GLY A 336 18.44 -15.16 1.26
CA GLY A 336 17.53 -14.14 1.79
C GLY A 336 17.80 -12.77 1.15
N LEU A 337 16.76 -11.95 1.01
CA LEU A 337 16.88 -10.55 0.59
C LEU A 337 17.01 -9.66 1.83
N MET A 338 18.00 -8.77 1.85
CA MET A 338 18.26 -7.84 2.93
C MET A 338 18.47 -6.44 2.35
N MET A 339 17.71 -5.45 2.82
CA MET A 339 17.80 -4.05 2.35
C MET A 339 18.91 -3.24 3.01
N GLU A 340 19.62 -3.78 3.99
CA GLU A 340 20.77 -3.10 4.59
C GLU A 340 22.08 -3.28 3.80
N PRO A 341 22.89 -2.20 3.73
CA PRO A 341 24.23 -2.21 3.16
C PRO A 341 25.19 -2.89 4.14
N ASP A 342 26.17 -3.62 3.60
CA ASP A 342 27.36 -4.01 4.35
C ASP A 342 27.98 -2.75 5.02
N GLY A 343 27.75 -2.48 6.31
CA GLY A 343 28.36 -1.28 6.90
C GLY A 343 28.02 -0.85 8.34
N TRP A 344 26.79 -1.03 8.85
CA TRP A 344 26.42 -0.37 10.11
C TRP A 344 27.00 -1.03 11.38
N TYR A 345 27.52 -2.26 11.30
CA TYR A 345 28.16 -2.96 12.42
C TYR A 345 29.69 -2.92 12.39
N ARG A 346 30.31 -2.02 11.62
CA ARG A 346 31.76 -1.74 11.70
C ARG A 346 31.99 -0.26 12.02
N ASN A 347 31.82 0.10 13.28
CA ASN A 347 32.69 1.04 14.01
C ASN A 347 32.53 0.83 15.51
#